data_AF-A0A6P0TRM9-F1
#
_entry.id   AF-A0A6P0TRM9-F1
#
_cell.length_a   1.000
_cell.length_b   1.000
_cell.length_c   1.000
_cell.angle_alpha   90.00
_cell.angle_beta   90.00
_cell.angle_gamma   90.00
#
_symmetry.space_group_name_H-M   'P 1'
#
loop_
_entity.id
_entity.type
_entity.pdbx_description
1 polymer ?
#
loop_
_entity_poly.entity_id
_entity_poly.type
_entity_poly.pdbx_seq_one_letter_code
_entity_poly.pdbx_strand_id
1 'polypeptide(L)'
;MKLVLDVIDLMDNWESPRLGIRFDMSGEELQLYLPNGEIFQGIEQIKEQLQQKDEQLQQKDEQLQHKNEQLQLLAEKLREMGIDPDEFK
;
A
#
# COMPACT_ATOMS: atom_id res chain seq x y z
N MET A 1 30.40 -28.13 -8.42
CA MET A 1 30.08 -27.08 -7.43
C MET A 1 29.52 -27.78 -6.20
N LYS A 2 30.27 -27.83 -5.09
CA LYS A 2 29.88 -28.57 -3.88
C LYS A 2 29.04 -27.61 -3.02
N LEU A 3 27.74 -27.87 -2.90
CA LEU A 3 26.92 -27.18 -1.92
C LEU A 3 27.27 -27.80 -0.57
N VAL A 4 28.05 -27.08 0.24
CA VAL A 4 28.24 -27.41 1.66
C VAL A 4 27.05 -26.83 2.41
N LEU A 5 26.44 -27.64 3.28
CA LEU A 5 25.47 -27.18 4.26
C LEU A 5 26.28 -26.74 5.47
N ASP A 6 26.48 -25.44 5.64
CA ASP A 6 27.01 -24.88 6.88
C ASP A 6 25.85 -24.69 7.86
N VAL A 7 26.02 -25.19 9.08
CA VAL A 7 25.11 -24.90 10.19
C VAL A 7 25.27 -23.43 10.55
N ILE A 8 24.16 -22.70 10.62
CA ILE A 8 24.14 -21.31 11.03
C ILE A 8 23.93 -21.30 12.55
N ASP A 9 25.02 -21.12 13.31
CA ASP A 9 25.00 -21.18 14.78
C ASP A 9 24.14 -20.07 15.42
N LEU A 10 24.07 -18.88 14.78
CA LEU A 10 23.20 -17.77 15.18
C LEU A 10 22.51 -17.20 13.94
N MET A 11 21.19 -17.33 13.85
CA MET A 11 20.35 -16.66 12.83
C MET A 11 20.02 -15.21 13.20
N ASP A 12 20.84 -14.58 14.04
CA ASP A 12 20.73 -13.16 14.34
C ASP A 12 21.15 -12.36 13.13
N ASN A 13 20.16 -11.78 12.46
CA ASN A 13 20.36 -10.88 11.32
C ASN A 13 21.13 -11.56 10.15
N TRP A 14 20.91 -12.85 9.92
CA TRP A 14 21.56 -13.63 8.86
C TRP A 14 20.96 -13.36 7.49
N GLU A 15 21.80 -13.03 6.50
CA GLU A 15 21.37 -12.78 5.11
C GLU A 15 21.62 -14.00 4.23
N SER A 16 20.58 -14.46 3.52
CA SER A 16 20.68 -15.60 2.61
C SER A 16 21.48 -15.23 1.34
N PRO A 17 22.62 -15.88 1.06
CA PRO A 17 23.44 -15.56 -0.12
C PRO A 17 22.75 -15.83 -1.46
N ARG A 18 21.71 -16.68 -1.48
CA ARG A 18 20.96 -17.02 -2.70
C ARG A 18 19.69 -16.19 -2.88
N LEU A 19 19.07 -15.75 -1.79
CA LEU A 19 17.79 -15.06 -1.82
C LEU A 19 17.91 -13.56 -1.55
N GLY A 20 18.98 -13.11 -0.89
CA GLY A 20 19.14 -11.72 -0.46
C GLY A 20 18.16 -11.28 0.62
N ILE A 21 17.39 -12.21 1.21
CA ILE A 21 16.51 -11.94 2.34
C ILE A 21 17.27 -12.11 3.65
N ARG A 22 16.88 -11.33 4.66
CA ARG A 22 17.46 -11.36 6.00
C ARG A 22 16.53 -12.08 6.97
N PHE A 23 17.08 -13.02 7.73
CA PHE A 23 16.43 -13.76 8.79
C PHE A 23 16.87 -13.13 10.12
N ASP A 24 15.92 -12.78 10.97
CA ASP A 24 16.18 -12.21 12.27
C ASP A 24 15.46 -13.02 13.35
N MET A 25 16.26 -13.73 14.15
CA MET A 25 15.82 -14.53 15.30
C MET A 25 16.16 -13.87 16.65
N SER A 26 16.49 -12.57 16.65
CA SER A 26 16.84 -11.85 17.89
C SER A 26 15.64 -11.58 18.80
N GLY A 27 14.41 -11.68 18.27
CA GLY A 27 13.15 -11.49 18.98
C GLY A 27 12.47 -12.80 19.41
N GLU A 28 11.21 -12.69 19.85
CA GLU A 28 10.39 -13.86 20.24
C GLU A 28 9.96 -14.71 19.04
N GLU A 29 9.89 -14.12 17.84
CA GLU A 29 9.47 -14.76 16.59
C GLU A 29 10.47 -14.47 15.47
N LEU A 30 10.55 -15.38 14.49
CA LEU A 30 11.34 -15.19 13.28
C LEU A 30 10.78 -14.03 12.45
N GLN A 31 11.59 -12.99 12.24
CA GLN A 31 11.30 -11.95 11.28
C GLN A 31 12.09 -12.17 10.00
N LEU A 32 11.44 -11.96 8.86
CA LEU A 32 12.06 -12.02 7.54
C LEU A 32 12.00 -10.63 6.92
N TYR A 33 13.14 -10.14 6.43
CA TYR A 33 13.20 -8.91 5.66
C TYR A 33 13.55 -9.23 4.21
N LEU A 34 12.79 -8.64 3.29
CA LEU A 34 13.04 -8.66 1.86
C LEU A 34 14.32 -7.88 1.51
N PRO A 35 14.88 -8.04 0.28
CA PRO A 35 16.12 -7.36 -0.09
C PRO A 35 16.02 -5.82 -0.08
N ASN A 36 14.81 -5.28 -0.15
CA ASN A 36 14.52 -3.84 -0.04
C ASN A 36 14.36 -3.36 1.42
N GLY A 37 14.49 -4.26 2.40
CA GLY A 37 14.35 -3.96 3.83
C GLY A 37 12.92 -4.03 4.37
N GLU A 38 11.92 -4.31 3.53
CA GLU A 38 10.54 -4.50 3.99
C GLU A 38 10.36 -5.83 4.72
N ILE A 39 9.46 -5.89 5.70
CA ILE A 39 9.12 -7.14 6.38
C ILE A 39 8.34 -8.03 5.40
N PHE A 40 8.69 -9.31 5.37
CA PHE A 40 7.94 -10.30 4.61
C PHE A 40 6.52 -10.43 5.17
N GLN A 41 5.53 -10.13 4.33
CA GLN A 41 4.13 -10.31 4.67
C GLN A 41 3.60 -11.61 4.06
N GLY A 42 2.74 -12.31 4.79
CA GLY A 42 2.06 -13.49 4.28
C GLY A 42 1.08 -13.14 3.15
N ILE A 43 0.82 -14.09 2.25
CA ILE A 43 -0.10 -13.88 1.12
C ILE A 43 -1.49 -13.41 1.59
N GLU A 44 -2.01 -14.00 2.68
CA GLU A 44 -3.31 -13.62 3.25
C GLU A 44 -3.30 -12.18 3.78
N GLN A 45 -2.23 -11.76 4.46
CA GLN A 45 -2.07 -10.38 4.93
C GLN A 45 -1.98 -9.38 3.78
N ILE A 46 -1.31 -9.76 2.68
CA ILE A 46 -1.22 -8.93 1.46
C ILE A 46 -2.61 -8.80 0.82
N LYS A 47 -3.36 -9.91 0.70
CA LYS A 47 -4.73 -9.89 0.15
C LYS A 47 -5.66 -9.01 0.97
N GLU A 48 -5.63 -9.12 2.29
CA GLU A 48 -6.46 -8.29 3.17
C GLU A 48 -6.13 -6.80 3.00
N GLN A 49 -4.84 -6.44 2.97
CA GLN A 49 -4.42 -5.06 2.72
C GLN A 49 -4.84 -4.55 1.34
N LEU A 50 -4.77 -5.39 0.30
CA LEU A 50 -5.22 -5.02 -1.05
C LEU A 50 -6.73 -4.78 -1.07
N GLN A 51 -7.52 -5.70 -0.48
CA GLN A 51 -8.97 -5.55 -0.39
C GLN A 51 -9.36 -4.26 0.34
N GLN A 52 -8.74 -3.98 1.50
CA GLN A 52 -8.99 -2.74 2.24
C GLN A 52 -8.62 -1.48 1.44
N LYS A 53 -7.55 -1.53 0.65
CA LYS A 53 -7.16 -0.41 -0.22
C LYS A 53 -8.15 -0.22 -1.37
N ASP A 54 -8.62 -1.30 -1.99
CA ASP A 54 -9.63 -1.23 -3.04
C ASP A 54 -10.94 -0.64 -2.51
N GLU A 55 -11.40 -1.06 -1.33
CA GLU A 55 -12.60 -0.50 -0.69
C GLU A 55 -12.44 1.00 -0.40
N GLN A 56 -11.26 1.43 0.08
CA GLN A 56 -10.97 2.85 0.32
C GLN A 56 -10.92 3.67 -0.97
N LEU A 57 -10.40 3.11 -2.06
CA LEU A 57 -10.37 3.77 -3.36
C LEU A 57 -11.78 3.94 -3.90
N GLN A 58 -12.61 2.89 -3.83
CA GLN A 58 -14.02 2.96 -4.24
C GLN A 58 -14.77 4.05 -3.47
N GLN A 59 -14.64 4.09 -2.14
CA GLN A 59 -15.29 5.13 -1.33
C GLN A 59 -14.82 6.54 -1.68
N LYS A 60 -13.52 6.72 -1.99
CA LYS A 60 -13.01 8.02 -2.42
C LYS A 60 -13.54 8.43 -3.79
N ASP A 61 -13.63 7.50 -4.72
CA ASP A 61 -14.19 7.77 -6.05
C ASP A 61 -15.67 8.16 -5.96
N GLU A 62 -16.47 7.46 -5.15
CA GLU A 62 -17.87 7.84 -4.90
C GLU A 62 -17.98 9.24 -4.29
N GLN A 63 -17.12 9.58 -3.32
CA GLN A 63 -17.10 10.92 -2.72
C GLN A 63 -16.71 12.01 -3.73
N LEU A 64 -15.75 11.71 -4.62
CA LEU A 64 -15.34 12.64 -5.67
C LEU A 64 -16.44 12.83 -6.72
N GLN A 65 -17.13 11.76 -7.11
CA GLN A 65 -18.28 11.82 -8.00
C GLN A 65 -19.38 12.68 -7.39
N HIS A 66 -19.78 12.40 -6.16
CA HIS A 66 -20.82 13.19 -5.48
C HIS A 66 -20.42 14.66 -5.35
N LYS A 67 -19.18 14.97 -4.99
CA LYS A 67 -18.70 16.37 -4.95
C LYS A 67 -18.75 17.03 -6.32
N ASN A 68 -18.35 16.34 -7.39
CA ASN A 68 -18.41 16.88 -8.74
C ASN A 68 -19.86 17.17 -9.17
N GLU A 69 -20.80 16.27 -8.86
CA GLU A 69 -22.23 16.50 -9.13
C GLU A 69 -22.75 17.73 -8.39
N GLN A 70 -22.42 17.87 -7.09
CA GLN A 70 -22.82 19.05 -6.31
C GLN A 70 -22.23 20.34 -6.88
N LEU A 71 -20.96 20.32 -7.31
CA LEU A 71 -20.31 21.46 -7.94
C LEU A 71 -20.95 21.82 -9.29
N GLN A 72 -21.32 20.82 -10.10
CA GLN A 72 -22.02 21.03 -11.36
C GLN A 72 -23.39 21.67 -11.14
N LEU A 73 -24.17 21.17 -10.19
CA LEU A 73 -25.47 21.74 -9.82
C LEU A 73 -25.34 23.19 -9.32
N LEU A 74 -24.32 23.47 -8.50
CA LEU A 74 -24.07 24.82 -8.01
C LEU A 74 -23.65 25.76 -9.15
N ALA A 75 -22.78 25.32 -10.04
CA ALA A 75 -22.36 26.07 -11.21
C ALA A 75 -23.54 26.39 -12.14
N GLU A 76 -24.45 25.43 -12.36
CA GLU A 76 -25.67 25.64 -13.12
C GLU A 76 -26.57 26.71 -12.47
N LYS A 77 -26.81 26.62 -11.16
CA LYS A 77 -27.59 27.64 -10.43
C LYS A 77 -26.96 29.03 -10.47
N LEU A 78 -25.62 29.13 -10.41
CA LEU A 78 -24.92 30.40 -10.55
C LEU A 78 -25.14 31.00 -11.95
N ARG A 79 -25.05 30.17 -13.00
CA ARG A 79 -25.33 30.58 -14.37
C ARG A 79 -26.78 31.02 -14.57
N GLU A 80 -27.75 30.34 -13.95
CA GLU A 80 -29.16 30.78 -13.94
C GLU A 80 -29.35 32.16 -13.29
N MET A 81 -28.54 32.49 -12.27
CA MET A 81 -28.51 33.82 -11.65
C MET A 81 -27.69 34.86 -12.42
N GLY A 82 -27.17 34.50 -13.61
CA GLY A 82 -26.37 35.39 -14.46
C GLY A 82 -24.93 35.59 -13.98
N ILE A 83 -24.44 34.74 -13.07
CA ILE A 83 -23.06 34.74 -12.58
C ILE A 83 -22.31 33.63 -13.33
N ASP A 84 -21.23 33.96 -14.03
CA ASP A 84 -20.40 32.94 -14.68
C ASP A 84 -19.42 32.32 -13.67
N PRO A 85 -19.53 31.02 -13.35
CA PRO A 85 -18.68 30.38 -12.35
C PRO A 85 -17.26 30.07 -12.85
N ASP A 86 -16.99 30.13 -14.16
CA ASP A 86 -15.64 29.93 -14.72
C ASP A 86 -14.78 31.21 -14.59
N GLU A 87 -15.36 32.37 -14.26
CA GLU A 87 -14.58 33.59 -13.92
C GLU A 87 -13.85 33.51 -12.56
N PHE A 88 -14.20 32.53 -11.71
CA PHE A 88 -13.61 32.36 -10.36
C PHE A 88 -12.61 31.19 -10.27
N LYS A 89 -12.17 30.66 -11.41
CA LYS A 89 -11.31 29.48 -11.54
C LYS A 89 -9.83 29.83 -11.56
#